data_AF-E1CIG1-F1
#
_entry.id   AF-E1CIG1-F1
#
_cell.length_a   1.000
_cell.length_b   1.000
_cell.length_c   1.000
_cell.angle_alpha   90.00
_cell.angle_beta   90.00
_cell.angle_gamma   90.00
#
_symmetry.space_group_name_H-M   'P 1'
#
loop_
_entity.id
_entity.type
_entity.pdbx_description
1 polymer ?
#
loop_
_entity_poly.entity_id
_entity_poly.type
_entity_poly.pdbx_seq_one_letter_code
_entity_poly.pdbx_strand_id
1 'polypeptide(L)'
;WHWVYWDLDLFRDPRTGEAALDLPKIFGIHLFLSGALCFSFGAFHLTGLFGPGMWVSDPYGLTGSVQPVVPSWGADGFDPYNPGGIPAHHVAAGILGIIAGIFHLTVRPPQRLYRGLRMGNVETVLSSSIAAVFWAAFVVAGTMWYGSAATPIELFGPTRYQWDQGYFQQEIELRVNRGLASGKTLSQAWADIPEKLAFYDYIGNNPAKGGLFRTGAMNSGDGIAVGWLGHATFKDKSGRELFVRRMPTFFETFPVVLVDEDGIVRADVPFRRAESKYSVEQVGVTVTFNGGELDGLTFNDPSTVKKYARRAELGEIFEFDRATLQSDGVFRSSPRGWFTFG
;
A
#
# COMPACT_ATOMS: atom_id res chain seq x y z
N TRP A 1 -25.42 -30.43 12.32
CA TRP A 1 -25.62 -31.10 13.62
C TRP A 1 -26.40 -30.20 14.60
N HIS A 2 -25.87 -29.04 15.02
CA HIS A 2 -26.55 -28.15 16.00
C HIS A 2 -27.96 -27.66 15.60
N TRP A 3 -28.24 -27.50 14.30
CA TRP A 3 -29.59 -27.17 13.83
C TRP A 3 -30.62 -28.26 14.14
N VAL A 4 -30.23 -29.54 13.98
CA VAL A 4 -31.12 -30.69 14.21
C VAL A 4 -31.27 -30.95 15.71
N TYR A 5 -30.17 -30.90 16.45
CA TYR A 5 -30.12 -31.12 17.89
C TYR A 5 -30.08 -29.79 18.65
N TRP A 6 -31.11 -28.97 18.46
CA TRP A 6 -31.18 -27.62 19.02
C TRP A 6 -31.68 -27.60 20.48
N ASP A 7 -32.51 -28.56 20.88
CA ASP A 7 -33.11 -28.63 22.22
C ASP A 7 -32.22 -29.43 23.17
N LEU A 8 -31.10 -28.83 23.59
CA LEU A 8 -30.16 -29.41 24.55
C LEU A 8 -30.37 -28.79 25.93
N ASP A 9 -30.27 -29.62 26.98
CA ASP A 9 -30.36 -29.17 28.39
C ASP A 9 -29.36 -28.04 28.71
N LEU A 10 -28.24 -27.98 28.00
CA LEU A 10 -27.24 -26.91 28.11
C LEU A 10 -27.83 -25.51 27.89
N PHE A 11 -28.86 -25.37 27.06
CA PHE A 11 -29.46 -24.09 26.70
C PHE A 11 -30.64 -23.69 27.61
N ARG A 12 -30.96 -24.49 28.63
CA ARG A 12 -32.10 -24.26 29.54
C ARG A 12 -31.62 -23.72 30.89
N ASP A 13 -32.33 -22.74 31.46
CA ASP A 13 -32.13 -22.33 32.86
C ASP A 13 -32.61 -23.47 33.78
N PRO A 14 -31.74 -24.04 34.63
CA PRO A 14 -32.12 -25.16 35.51
C PRO A 14 -33.29 -24.85 36.47
N ARG A 15 -33.61 -23.58 36.70
CA ARG A 15 -34.66 -23.15 37.63
C ARG A 15 -36.03 -23.00 36.97
N THR A 16 -36.05 -22.63 35.69
CA THR A 16 -37.30 -22.29 34.97
C THR A 16 -37.58 -23.24 33.80
N GLY A 17 -36.59 -23.97 33.30
CA GLY A 17 -36.71 -24.79 32.08
C GLY A 17 -36.79 -23.96 30.78
N GLU A 18 -36.71 -22.64 30.88
CA GLU A 18 -36.73 -21.74 29.73
C GLU A 18 -35.37 -21.63 29.07
N ALA A 19 -35.34 -21.30 27.78
CA ALA A 19 -34.08 -21.04 27.08
C ALA A 19 -33.38 -19.80 27.67
N ALA A 20 -32.12 -19.95 28.08
CA ALA A 20 -31.36 -18.87 28.72
C ALA A 20 -29.86 -18.96 28.41
N LEU A 21 -29.23 -17.81 28.23
CA LEU A 21 -27.79 -17.68 28.08
C LEU A 21 -27.24 -16.71 29.12
N ASP A 22 -26.26 -17.16 29.91
CA ASP A 22 -25.55 -16.30 30.85
C ASP A 22 -24.49 -15.46 30.11
N LEU A 23 -24.96 -14.49 29.32
CA LEU A 23 -24.14 -13.67 28.40
C LEU A 23 -22.88 -13.06 29.07
N PRO A 24 -22.94 -12.50 30.31
CA PRO A 24 -21.74 -11.98 30.96
C PRO A 24 -20.66 -13.05 31.20
N LYS A 25 -21.05 -14.27 31.54
CA LYS A 25 -20.11 -15.38 31.76
C LYS A 25 -19.56 -15.88 30.42
N ILE A 26 -20.41 -16.02 29.41
CA ILE A 26 -19.99 -16.40 28.05
C ILE A 26 -18.97 -15.39 27.51
N PHE A 27 -19.19 -14.09 27.73
CA PHE A 27 -18.21 -13.05 27.38
C PHE A 27 -16.86 -13.29 28.08
N GLY A 28 -16.84 -13.58 29.38
CA GLY A 28 -15.61 -13.91 30.11
C GLY A 28 -14.87 -15.13 29.53
N ILE A 29 -15.60 -16.19 29.17
CA ILE A 29 -15.03 -17.39 28.52
C ILE A 29 -14.37 -17.01 27.20
N HIS A 30 -15.10 -16.33 26.30
CA HIS A 30 -14.58 -15.97 24.98
C HIS A 30 -13.42 -14.98 25.09
N LEU A 31 -13.49 -13.97 25.97
CA LEU A 31 -12.41 -13.00 26.17
C LEU A 31 -11.13 -13.66 26.69
N PHE A 32 -11.25 -14.61 27.63
CA PHE A 32 -10.09 -15.36 28.11
C PHE A 32 -9.43 -16.15 26.97
N LEU A 33 -10.21 -16.86 26.16
CA LEU A 33 -9.71 -17.62 25.01
C LEU A 33 -9.08 -16.70 23.95
N SER A 34 -9.71 -15.57 23.64
CA SER A 34 -9.16 -14.56 22.74
C SER A 34 -7.85 -13.97 23.27
N GLY A 35 -7.75 -13.70 24.57
CA GLY A 35 -6.52 -13.22 25.21
C GLY A 35 -5.38 -14.23 25.12
N ALA A 36 -5.68 -15.51 25.41
CA ALA A 36 -4.70 -16.60 25.30
C ALA A 36 -4.19 -16.78 23.87
N LEU A 37 -5.09 -16.71 22.88
CA LEU A 37 -4.71 -16.79 21.47
C LEU A 37 -3.89 -15.57 21.03
N CYS A 38 -4.31 -14.36 21.40
CA CYS A 38 -3.61 -13.11 21.09
C CYS A 38 -2.19 -13.11 21.66
N PHE A 39 -2.05 -13.46 22.95
CA PHE A 39 -0.74 -13.61 23.59
C PHE A 39 0.13 -14.62 22.85
N SER A 40 -0.41 -15.81 22.57
CA SER A 40 0.36 -16.88 21.93
C SER A 40 0.80 -16.49 20.51
N PHE A 41 -0.06 -15.81 19.76
CA PHE A 41 0.28 -15.30 18.44
C PHE A 41 1.45 -14.30 18.49
N GLY A 42 1.41 -13.34 19.43
CA GLY A 42 2.51 -12.40 19.65
C GLY A 42 3.79 -13.08 20.15
N ALA A 43 3.69 -13.89 21.21
CA ALA A 43 4.84 -14.43 21.92
C ALA A 43 5.55 -15.56 21.17
N PHE A 44 4.83 -16.31 20.31
CA PHE A 44 5.38 -17.49 19.63
C PHE A 44 5.43 -17.34 18.12
N HIS A 45 4.33 -16.95 17.48
CA HIS A 45 4.25 -16.91 16.03
C HIS A 45 5.05 -15.75 15.45
N LEU A 46 4.78 -14.53 15.89
CA LEU A 46 5.39 -13.31 15.36
C LEU A 46 6.86 -13.14 15.76
N THR A 47 7.23 -13.58 16.96
CA THR A 47 8.62 -13.54 17.46
C THR A 47 9.52 -14.58 16.81
N GLY A 48 8.96 -15.55 16.08
CA GLY A 48 9.68 -16.71 15.57
C GLY A 48 10.14 -17.69 16.64
N LEU A 49 9.74 -17.52 17.91
CA LEU A 49 10.09 -18.45 18.99
C LEU A 49 9.49 -19.85 18.72
N PHE A 50 8.25 -19.89 18.23
CA PHE A 50 7.61 -21.10 17.77
C PHE A 50 6.59 -20.76 16.66
N GLY A 51 7.14 -20.30 15.53
CA GLY A 51 6.40 -19.94 14.32
C GLY A 51 7.31 -19.24 13.31
N PRO A 52 6.77 -18.83 12.16
CA PRO A 52 7.57 -18.30 11.06
C PRO A 52 7.95 -16.82 11.21
N GLY A 53 7.30 -16.06 12.08
CA GLY A 53 7.43 -14.60 12.15
C GLY A 53 6.39 -13.88 11.29
N MET A 54 6.76 -12.71 10.73
CA MET A 54 5.90 -11.95 9.83
C MET A 54 6.70 -11.29 8.69
N TRP A 55 6.01 -10.83 7.64
CA TRP A 55 6.66 -10.11 6.55
C TRP A 55 7.24 -8.78 7.04
N VAL A 56 8.52 -8.55 6.76
CA VAL A 56 9.21 -7.27 6.96
C VAL A 56 9.99 -6.94 5.70
N SER A 57 10.24 -5.66 5.48
CA SER A 57 10.99 -5.20 4.31
C SER A 57 11.82 -3.96 4.64
N ASP A 58 12.71 -3.59 3.72
CA ASP A 58 13.36 -2.29 3.75
C ASP A 58 12.36 -1.16 3.42
N PRO A 59 12.71 0.11 3.69
CA PRO A 59 11.80 1.25 3.47
C PRO A 59 11.24 1.36 2.05
N TYR A 60 11.94 0.80 1.05
CA TYR A 60 11.58 0.89 -0.36
C TYR A 60 11.02 -0.42 -0.93
N GLY A 61 10.77 -1.44 -0.09
CA GLY A 61 10.10 -2.68 -0.51
C GLY A 61 10.90 -3.51 -1.50
N LEU A 62 12.23 -3.50 -1.41
CA LEU A 62 13.11 -4.19 -2.36
C LEU A 62 13.46 -5.61 -1.89
N THR A 63 13.63 -5.81 -0.57
CA THR A 63 14.16 -7.04 0.02
C THR A 63 13.22 -7.65 1.06
N GLY A 64 11.92 -7.68 0.78
CA GLY A 64 10.94 -8.22 1.72
C GLY A 64 11.07 -9.72 1.92
N SER A 65 10.87 -10.15 3.16
CA SER A 65 10.82 -11.57 3.52
C SER A 65 10.09 -11.78 4.85
N VAL A 66 9.68 -13.02 5.11
CA VAL A 66 9.16 -13.41 6.43
C VAL A 66 10.32 -13.54 7.40
N GLN A 67 10.27 -12.83 8.53
CA GLN A 67 11.31 -12.82 9.55
C GLN A 67 10.71 -12.89 10.97
N PRO A 68 11.43 -13.50 11.93
CA PRO A 68 11.17 -13.31 13.36
C PRO A 68 11.26 -11.83 13.74
N VAL A 69 10.32 -11.33 14.54
CA VAL A 69 10.29 -9.91 14.96
C VAL A 69 10.37 -9.78 16.48
N VAL A 70 11.39 -9.06 16.95
CA VAL A 70 11.55 -8.76 18.38
C VAL A 70 10.56 -7.66 18.80
N PRO A 71 9.83 -7.81 19.92
CA PRO A 71 8.93 -6.79 20.44
C PRO A 71 9.66 -5.48 20.78
N SER A 72 9.12 -4.34 20.33
CA SER A 72 9.53 -3.02 20.80
C SER A 72 8.59 -2.53 21.90
N TRP A 73 9.15 -2.33 23.08
CA TRP A 73 8.41 -1.89 24.28
C TRP A 73 8.51 -0.38 24.54
N GLY A 74 9.32 0.32 23.75
CA GLY A 74 9.48 1.77 23.84
C GLY A 74 8.33 2.53 23.16
N ALA A 75 8.44 3.85 23.12
CA ALA A 75 7.47 4.71 22.43
C ALA A 75 7.42 4.45 20.92
N ASP A 76 8.52 3.98 20.34
CA ASP A 76 8.63 3.55 18.95
C ASP A 76 7.76 2.32 18.63
N GLY A 77 7.33 1.55 19.63
CA GLY A 77 6.34 0.48 19.44
C GLY A 77 4.94 0.98 19.04
N PHE A 78 4.67 2.29 19.17
CA PHE A 78 3.43 2.91 18.70
C PHE A 78 3.56 3.54 17.31
N ASP A 79 4.76 3.51 16.70
CA ASP A 79 4.92 3.89 15.31
C ASP A 79 4.26 2.82 14.41
N PRO A 80 3.26 3.17 13.58
CA PRO A 80 2.57 2.20 12.73
C PRO A 80 3.49 1.52 11.70
N TYR A 81 4.68 2.07 11.43
CA TYR A 81 5.68 1.49 10.53
C TYR A 81 6.72 0.63 11.24
N ASN A 82 6.75 0.60 12.58
CA ASN A 82 7.66 -0.25 13.34
C ASN A 82 7.08 -1.67 13.50
N PRO A 83 7.67 -2.70 12.85
CA PRO A 83 7.15 -4.06 12.97
C PRO A 83 7.24 -4.59 14.41
N GLY A 84 8.19 -4.12 15.22
CA GLY A 84 8.35 -4.52 16.63
C GLY A 84 7.17 -4.13 17.52
N GLY A 85 6.39 -3.11 17.13
CA GLY A 85 5.18 -2.72 17.83
C GLY A 85 4.07 -3.78 17.76
N ILE A 86 4.03 -4.57 16.69
CA ILE A 86 2.97 -5.57 16.45
C ILE A 86 3.06 -6.76 17.44
N PRO A 87 4.19 -7.47 17.61
CA PRO A 87 4.27 -8.51 18.62
C PRO A 87 4.18 -7.95 20.05
N ALA A 88 4.71 -6.75 20.31
CA ALA A 88 4.54 -6.07 21.61
C ALA A 88 3.06 -5.84 21.94
N HIS A 89 2.29 -5.32 20.97
CA HIS A 89 0.85 -5.15 21.06
C HIS A 89 0.15 -6.47 21.40
N HIS A 90 0.41 -7.54 20.65
CA HIS A 90 -0.26 -8.83 20.84
C HIS A 90 0.05 -9.46 22.20
N VAL A 91 1.31 -9.38 22.64
CA VAL A 91 1.71 -9.90 23.96
C VAL A 91 1.02 -9.10 25.09
N ALA A 92 1.10 -7.77 25.05
CA ALA A 92 0.50 -6.93 26.10
C ALA A 92 -1.04 -7.03 26.13
N ALA A 93 -1.69 -6.90 24.97
CA ALA A 93 -3.15 -7.01 24.85
C ALA A 93 -3.65 -8.42 25.20
N GLY A 94 -2.89 -9.46 24.83
CA GLY A 94 -3.19 -10.84 25.18
C GLY A 94 -3.19 -11.10 26.69
N ILE A 95 -2.13 -10.64 27.40
CA ILE A 95 -2.06 -10.72 28.87
C ILE A 95 -3.24 -9.98 29.51
N LEU A 96 -3.54 -8.76 29.05
CA LEU A 96 -4.66 -7.98 29.57
C LEU A 96 -6.00 -8.69 29.30
N GLY A 97 -6.18 -9.28 28.11
CA GLY A 97 -7.37 -10.05 27.75
C GLY A 97 -7.58 -11.28 28.65
N ILE A 98 -6.51 -11.98 29.02
CA ILE A 98 -6.57 -13.10 29.98
C ILE A 98 -7.05 -12.60 31.35
N ILE A 99 -6.43 -11.54 31.88
CA ILE A 99 -6.78 -10.96 33.19
C ILE A 99 -8.24 -10.48 33.19
N ALA A 100 -8.65 -9.76 32.15
CA ALA A 100 -10.01 -9.26 32.00
C ALA A 100 -11.02 -10.41 31.83
N GLY A 101 -10.66 -11.47 31.09
CA GLY A 101 -11.48 -12.68 30.95
C GLY A 101 -11.73 -13.34 32.31
N ILE A 102 -10.69 -13.53 33.13
CA ILE A 102 -10.81 -14.07 34.49
C ILE A 102 -11.69 -13.17 35.35
N PHE A 103 -11.53 -11.85 35.27
CA PHE A 103 -12.39 -10.91 35.98
C PHE A 103 -13.86 -11.09 35.59
N HIS A 104 -14.17 -11.17 34.29
CA HIS A 104 -15.53 -11.36 33.80
C HIS A 104 -16.12 -12.75 34.11
N LEU A 105 -15.28 -13.76 34.35
CA LEU A 105 -15.71 -15.07 34.85
C LEU A 105 -16.02 -15.06 36.35
N THR A 106 -15.30 -14.25 37.13
CA THR A 106 -15.34 -14.27 38.60
C THR A 106 -16.25 -13.21 39.20
N VAL A 107 -16.59 -12.15 38.44
CA VAL A 107 -17.37 -11.01 38.93
C VAL A 107 -18.68 -10.85 38.15
N ARG A 108 -19.82 -10.84 38.87
CA ARG A 108 -21.13 -10.57 38.26
C ARG A 108 -21.30 -9.08 37.95
N PRO A 109 -22.01 -8.72 36.86
CA PRO A 109 -22.27 -7.33 36.55
C PRO A 109 -23.02 -6.60 37.68
N PRO A 110 -22.67 -5.34 37.98
CA PRO A 110 -23.46 -4.50 38.87
C PRO A 110 -24.91 -4.39 38.38
N GLN A 111 -25.87 -4.45 39.31
CA GLN A 111 -27.30 -4.45 38.99
C GLN A 111 -27.71 -3.24 38.12
N ARG A 112 -27.14 -2.06 38.38
CA ARG A 112 -27.40 -0.84 37.61
C ARG A 112 -26.99 -1.01 36.14
N LEU A 113 -25.81 -1.58 35.88
CA LEU A 113 -25.33 -1.83 34.53
C LEU A 113 -26.12 -2.94 33.85
N TYR A 114 -26.41 -4.03 34.56
CA TYR A 114 -27.19 -5.14 34.02
C TYR A 114 -28.56 -4.68 33.51
N ARG A 115 -29.25 -3.83 34.28
CA ARG A 115 -30.54 -3.25 33.89
C ARG A 115 -30.40 -2.17 32.84
N GLY A 116 -29.45 -1.24 33.01
CA GLY A 116 -29.25 -0.11 32.10
C GLY A 116 -28.89 -0.55 30.68
N LEU A 117 -28.02 -1.56 30.56
CA LEU A 117 -27.57 -2.11 29.28
C LEU A 117 -28.36 -3.35 28.84
N ARG A 118 -29.44 -3.71 29.55
CA ARG A 118 -30.31 -4.85 29.18
C ARG A 118 -29.53 -6.14 28.93
N MET A 119 -28.58 -6.49 29.79
CA MET A 119 -27.63 -7.61 29.59
C MET A 119 -28.26 -9.02 29.56
N GLY A 120 -29.57 -9.14 29.74
CA GLY A 120 -30.31 -10.38 29.49
C GLY A 120 -30.83 -10.52 28.05
N ASN A 121 -30.77 -9.46 27.24
CA ASN A 121 -31.15 -9.48 25.82
C ASN A 121 -29.89 -9.63 24.96
N VAL A 122 -29.82 -10.68 24.14
CA VAL A 122 -28.69 -10.93 23.23
C VAL A 122 -28.47 -9.80 22.20
N GLU A 123 -29.52 -9.07 21.83
CA GLU A 123 -29.40 -7.95 20.87
C GLU A 123 -28.53 -6.82 21.40
N THR A 124 -28.38 -6.65 22.73
CA THR A 124 -27.41 -5.65 23.23
C THR A 124 -25.98 -6.04 22.91
N VAL A 125 -25.68 -7.35 22.90
CA VAL A 125 -24.35 -7.89 22.54
C VAL A 125 -24.14 -7.74 21.04
N LEU A 126 -25.18 -7.99 20.23
CA LEU A 126 -25.14 -7.73 18.79
C LEU A 126 -24.83 -6.25 18.51
N SER A 127 -25.55 -5.32 19.15
CA SER A 127 -25.35 -3.89 18.98
C SER A 127 -23.92 -3.44 19.33
N SER A 128 -23.40 -3.83 20.49
CA SER A 128 -22.04 -3.46 20.89
C SER A 128 -20.97 -4.13 20.03
N SER A 129 -21.22 -5.37 19.58
CA SER A 129 -20.30 -6.09 18.69
C SER A 129 -20.20 -5.44 17.32
N ILE A 130 -21.34 -4.99 16.74
CA ILE A 130 -21.35 -4.25 15.48
C ILE A 130 -20.50 -2.99 15.59
N ALA A 131 -20.63 -2.23 16.69
CA ALA A 131 -19.83 -1.03 16.92
C ALA A 131 -18.31 -1.34 16.96
N ALA A 132 -17.92 -2.40 17.66
CA ALA A 132 -16.51 -2.82 17.74
C ALA A 132 -15.96 -3.30 16.39
N VAL A 133 -16.74 -4.08 15.62
CA VAL A 133 -16.37 -4.57 14.29
C VAL A 133 -16.24 -3.42 13.30
N PHE A 134 -17.19 -2.49 13.28
CA PHE A 134 -17.12 -1.30 12.44
C PHE A 134 -15.89 -0.46 12.77
N TRP A 135 -15.61 -0.21 14.05
CA TRP A 135 -14.40 0.50 14.45
C TRP A 135 -13.12 -0.19 13.94
N ALA A 136 -13.02 -1.51 14.09
CA ALA A 136 -11.89 -2.28 13.55
C ALA A 136 -11.78 -2.17 12.02
N ALA A 137 -12.92 -2.19 11.30
CA ALA A 137 -12.96 -2.01 9.85
C ALA A 137 -12.38 -0.66 9.42
N PHE A 138 -12.72 0.44 10.11
CA PHE A 138 -12.15 1.76 9.83
C PHE A 138 -10.65 1.82 10.10
N VAL A 139 -10.17 1.17 11.16
CA VAL A 139 -8.74 1.11 11.47
C VAL A 139 -7.98 0.38 10.34
N VAL A 140 -8.44 -0.80 9.91
CA VAL A 140 -7.76 -1.56 8.85
C VAL A 140 -7.88 -0.91 7.47
N ALA A 141 -8.98 -0.23 7.16
CA ALA A 141 -9.08 0.58 5.95
C ALA A 141 -8.07 1.74 5.97
N GLY A 142 -7.93 2.41 7.12
CA GLY A 142 -6.93 3.46 7.31
C GLY A 142 -5.49 2.96 7.14
N THR A 143 -5.10 1.91 7.86
CA THR A 143 -3.73 1.38 7.78
C THR A 143 -3.41 0.80 6.40
N MET A 144 -4.40 0.21 5.72
CA MET A 144 -4.24 -0.19 4.32
C MET A 144 -4.03 1.01 3.39
N TRP A 145 -4.74 2.11 3.57
CA TRP A 145 -4.61 3.26 2.68
C TRP A 145 -3.32 4.07 2.90
N TYR A 146 -2.96 4.32 4.16
CA TYR A 146 -1.78 5.11 4.53
C TYR A 146 -0.49 4.29 4.50
N GLY A 147 -0.58 2.99 4.73
CA GLY A 147 0.57 2.12 4.96
C GLY A 147 0.86 1.91 6.45
N SER A 148 1.44 0.76 6.75
CA SER A 148 1.88 0.33 8.08
C SER A 148 2.79 -0.89 7.91
N ALA A 149 3.45 -1.33 8.99
CA ALA A 149 4.23 -2.56 9.01
C ALA A 149 3.40 -3.81 8.67
N ALA A 150 2.07 -3.78 8.88
CA ALA A 150 1.17 -4.89 8.56
C ALA A 150 0.64 -4.86 7.10
N THR A 151 0.91 -3.80 6.34
CA THR A 151 0.41 -3.63 4.96
C THR A 151 1.57 -3.31 3.99
N PRO A 152 2.57 -4.18 3.87
CA PRO A 152 3.79 -3.93 3.11
C PRO A 152 3.50 -3.75 1.61
N ILE A 153 4.30 -2.90 0.96
CA ILE A 153 4.07 -2.52 -0.44
C ILE A 153 4.35 -3.66 -1.43
N GLU A 154 5.16 -4.65 -1.06
CA GLU A 154 5.42 -5.83 -1.88
C GLU A 154 4.22 -6.78 -1.96
N LEU A 155 3.33 -6.75 -0.96
CA LEU A 155 2.15 -7.61 -0.92
C LEU A 155 0.89 -6.90 -1.41
N PHE A 156 0.78 -5.58 -1.20
CA PHE A 156 -0.43 -4.81 -1.51
C PHE A 156 -0.24 -3.73 -2.59
N GLY A 157 1.00 -3.51 -3.06
CA GLY A 157 1.37 -2.38 -3.91
C GLY A 157 1.71 -1.12 -3.10
N PRO A 158 2.31 -0.11 -3.75
CA PRO A 158 2.66 1.16 -3.10
C PRO A 158 1.41 1.95 -2.68
N THR A 159 1.60 3.01 -1.90
CA THR A 159 0.53 3.94 -1.52
C THR A 159 0.52 5.14 -2.47
N ARG A 160 -0.62 5.84 -2.57
CA ARG A 160 -0.71 7.07 -3.36
C ARG A 160 0.23 8.17 -2.86
N TYR A 161 0.52 8.18 -1.56
CA TYR A 161 1.32 9.22 -0.92
C TYR A 161 2.78 9.12 -1.36
N GLN A 162 3.27 7.92 -1.65
CA GLN A 162 4.61 7.71 -2.20
C GLN A 162 4.75 8.34 -3.60
N TRP A 163 3.69 8.30 -4.43
CA TRP A 163 3.66 9.04 -5.69
C TRP A 163 3.55 10.55 -5.47
N ASP A 164 2.59 10.99 -4.66
CA ASP A 164 2.29 12.40 -4.44
C ASP A 164 3.50 13.18 -3.88
N GLN A 165 4.38 12.52 -3.13
CA GLN A 165 5.59 13.09 -2.53
C GLN A 165 6.87 12.79 -3.32
N GLY A 166 6.81 12.02 -4.41
CA GLY A 166 8.01 11.60 -5.15
C GLY A 166 8.97 10.73 -4.32
N TYR A 167 8.43 9.87 -3.44
CA TYR A 167 9.21 9.08 -2.48
C TYR A 167 10.26 8.19 -3.15
N PHE A 168 9.86 7.44 -4.18
CA PHE A 168 10.78 6.55 -4.91
C PHE A 168 11.70 7.35 -5.83
N GLN A 169 11.19 8.38 -6.51
CA GLN A 169 11.99 9.29 -7.32
C GLN A 169 13.18 9.88 -6.53
N GLN A 170 12.93 10.38 -5.33
CA GLN A 170 13.98 10.96 -4.48
C GLN A 170 15.07 9.94 -4.11
N GLU A 171 14.69 8.69 -3.80
CA GLU A 171 15.66 7.63 -3.50
C GLU A 171 16.47 7.23 -4.74
N ILE A 172 15.82 7.16 -5.90
CA ILE A 172 16.50 6.90 -7.19
C ILE A 172 17.54 7.99 -7.45
N GLU A 173 17.15 9.26 -7.38
CA GLU A 173 18.04 10.41 -7.55
C GLU A 173 19.20 10.39 -6.55
N LEU A 174 18.93 10.06 -5.29
CA LEU A 174 19.97 9.91 -4.26
C LEU A 174 21.00 8.82 -4.61
N ARG A 175 20.54 7.66 -5.08
CA ARG A 175 21.42 6.55 -5.49
C ARG A 175 22.24 6.89 -6.73
N VAL A 176 21.63 7.50 -7.73
CA VAL A 176 22.31 7.95 -8.95
C VAL A 176 23.39 8.98 -8.59
N ASN A 177 23.05 9.99 -7.79
CA ASN A 177 24.00 11.02 -7.35
C ASN A 177 25.17 10.44 -6.55
N ARG A 178 24.92 9.44 -5.70
CA ARG A 178 25.98 8.71 -5.00
C ARG A 178 26.89 7.93 -5.96
N GLY A 179 26.29 7.29 -6.98
CA GLY A 179 27.04 6.60 -8.04
C GLY A 179 27.96 7.55 -8.79
N LEU A 180 27.43 8.70 -9.23
CA LEU A 180 28.20 9.75 -9.90
C LEU A 180 29.33 10.29 -9.02
N ALA A 181 29.05 10.56 -7.74
CA ALA A 181 30.06 11.01 -6.78
C ALA A 181 31.18 9.97 -6.54
N SER A 182 30.88 8.69 -6.73
CA SER A 182 31.87 7.60 -6.69
C SER A 182 32.67 7.41 -7.99
N GLY A 183 32.44 8.26 -9.00
CA GLY A 183 33.16 8.26 -10.28
C GLY A 183 32.52 7.40 -11.38
N LYS A 184 31.29 6.90 -11.18
CA LYS A 184 30.56 6.18 -12.23
C LYS A 184 30.12 7.14 -13.34
N THR A 185 30.00 6.63 -14.55
CA THR A 185 29.33 7.37 -15.63
C THR A 185 27.82 7.45 -15.35
N LEU A 186 27.11 8.35 -16.05
CA LEU A 186 25.66 8.47 -15.92
C LEU A 186 24.93 7.16 -16.26
N SER A 187 25.29 6.53 -17.38
CA SER A 187 24.75 5.22 -17.78
C SER A 187 25.01 4.14 -16.72
N GLN A 188 26.23 4.06 -16.15
CA GLN A 188 26.53 3.12 -15.07
C GLN A 188 25.71 3.39 -13.80
N ALA A 189 25.59 4.65 -13.40
CA ALA A 189 24.85 5.03 -12.19
C ALA A 189 23.35 4.69 -12.32
N TRP A 190 22.77 4.88 -13.51
CA TRP A 190 21.38 4.48 -13.78
C TRP A 190 21.22 2.97 -13.95
N ALA A 191 22.21 2.27 -14.53
CA ALA A 191 22.19 0.81 -14.65
C ALA A 191 22.23 0.09 -13.29
N ASP A 192 22.76 0.72 -12.25
CA ASP A 192 22.75 0.19 -10.87
C ASP A 192 21.39 0.33 -10.17
N ILE A 193 20.44 1.07 -10.74
CA ILE A 193 19.11 1.24 -10.14
C ILE A 193 18.32 -0.05 -10.34
N PRO A 194 17.81 -0.70 -9.26
CA PRO A 194 17.02 -1.90 -9.41
C PRO A 194 15.72 -1.62 -10.18
N GLU A 195 15.39 -2.46 -11.15
CA GLU A 195 14.14 -2.31 -11.92
C GLU A 195 12.91 -2.30 -11.02
N LYS A 196 12.92 -3.06 -9.92
CA LYS A 196 11.84 -3.06 -8.92
C LYS A 196 11.64 -1.67 -8.28
N LEU A 197 12.72 -0.93 -8.02
CA LEU A 197 12.66 0.43 -7.48
C LEU A 197 12.11 1.41 -8.53
N ALA A 198 12.62 1.33 -9.76
CA ALA A 198 12.12 2.13 -10.87
C ALA A 198 10.62 1.84 -11.13
N PHE A 199 10.18 0.59 -11.00
CA PHE A 199 8.78 0.22 -11.22
C PHE A 199 7.85 0.79 -10.15
N TYR A 200 8.31 0.93 -8.90
CA TYR A 200 7.53 1.65 -7.90
C TYR A 200 7.35 3.15 -8.24
N ASP A 201 8.27 3.74 -9.01
CA ASP A 201 8.22 5.13 -9.47
C ASP A 201 7.42 5.30 -10.80
N TYR A 202 6.36 4.51 -10.97
CA TYR A 202 5.45 4.54 -12.10
C TYR A 202 3.99 4.70 -11.61
N ILE A 203 3.26 5.68 -12.15
CA ILE A 203 1.91 6.03 -11.68
C ILE A 203 0.88 4.92 -11.91
N GLY A 204 1.12 3.99 -12.84
CA GLY A 204 0.22 2.83 -13.03
C GLY A 204 0.17 1.93 -11.79
N ASN A 205 1.19 2.00 -10.93
CA ASN A 205 1.22 1.30 -9.65
C ASN A 205 0.54 2.08 -8.51
N ASN A 206 0.14 3.34 -8.72
CA ASN A 206 -0.57 4.14 -7.74
C ASN A 206 -2.02 3.63 -7.57
N PRO A 207 -2.43 3.20 -6.37
CA PRO A 207 -3.78 2.63 -6.14
C PRO A 207 -4.91 3.65 -6.38
N ALA A 208 -4.60 4.95 -6.45
CA ALA A 208 -5.57 6.01 -6.71
C ALA A 208 -5.82 6.31 -8.21
N LYS A 209 -5.38 5.44 -9.12
CA LYS A 209 -5.61 5.56 -10.59
C LYS A 209 -6.65 4.61 -11.16
N GLY A 210 -7.31 3.81 -10.32
CA GLY A 210 -8.33 2.86 -10.75
C GLY A 210 -9.68 3.49 -11.12
N GLY A 211 -10.69 2.65 -11.28
CA GLY A 211 -12.09 3.06 -11.46
C GLY A 211 -13.04 1.97 -10.97
N LEU A 212 -14.20 2.35 -10.42
CA LEU A 212 -15.13 1.43 -9.75
C LEU A 212 -15.57 0.23 -10.60
N PHE A 213 -15.75 0.45 -11.91
CA PHE A 213 -16.17 -0.59 -12.86
C PHE A 213 -15.02 -1.10 -13.74
N ARG A 214 -13.78 -0.66 -13.47
CA ARG A 214 -12.58 -1.21 -14.13
C ARG A 214 -12.13 -2.44 -13.35
N THR A 215 -12.84 -3.54 -13.56
CA THR A 215 -12.62 -4.80 -12.85
C THR A 215 -11.37 -5.53 -13.32
N GLY A 216 -10.86 -6.44 -12.49
CA GLY A 216 -9.75 -7.32 -12.82
C GLY A 216 -8.40 -6.82 -12.31
N ALA A 217 -7.33 -7.50 -12.72
CA ALA A 217 -5.96 -7.22 -12.30
C ALA A 217 -5.42 -5.93 -12.96
N MET A 218 -4.44 -5.28 -12.31
CA MET A 218 -3.72 -4.13 -12.89
C MET A 218 -3.21 -4.43 -14.29
N ASN A 219 -2.64 -5.63 -14.51
CA ASN A 219 -2.13 -6.08 -15.80
C ASN A 219 -3.17 -6.10 -16.93
N SER A 220 -4.47 -6.16 -16.63
CA SER A 220 -5.54 -6.04 -17.64
C SER A 220 -5.69 -4.62 -18.18
N GLY A 221 -5.05 -3.64 -17.53
CA GLY A 221 -4.98 -2.24 -17.93
C GLY A 221 -3.80 -1.94 -18.83
N ASP A 222 -2.69 -1.56 -18.21
CA ASP A 222 -1.45 -1.16 -18.89
C ASP A 222 -0.71 -2.34 -19.54
N GLY A 223 -0.81 -3.54 -18.97
CA GLY A 223 -0.24 -4.77 -19.51
C GLY A 223 0.64 -5.50 -18.49
N ILE A 224 1.28 -6.58 -18.91
CA ILE A 224 2.32 -7.24 -18.10
C ILE A 224 3.62 -6.49 -18.34
N ALA A 225 4.22 -5.92 -17.29
CA ALA A 225 5.52 -5.26 -17.41
C ALA A 225 6.61 -6.27 -17.83
N VAL A 226 7.38 -5.94 -18.86
CA VAL A 226 8.39 -6.81 -19.48
C VAL A 226 9.80 -6.40 -19.06
N GLY A 227 10.10 -5.09 -19.11
CA GLY A 227 11.43 -4.56 -18.80
C GLY A 227 11.44 -3.05 -18.66
N TRP A 228 12.42 -2.53 -17.93
CA TRP A 228 12.62 -1.10 -17.79
C TRP A 228 13.38 -0.55 -19.01
N LEU A 229 12.86 0.51 -19.65
CA LEU A 229 13.49 1.10 -20.83
C LEU A 229 14.69 1.99 -20.51
N GLY A 230 14.93 2.27 -19.22
CA GLY A 230 15.93 3.23 -18.77
C GLY A 230 15.35 4.60 -18.48
N HIS A 231 16.13 5.41 -17.78
CA HIS A 231 15.75 6.77 -17.42
C HIS A 231 15.88 7.72 -18.62
N ALA A 232 14.80 8.43 -18.94
CA ALA A 232 14.72 9.34 -20.07
C ALA A 232 15.13 10.77 -19.68
N THR A 233 16.31 11.20 -20.12
CA THR A 233 16.80 12.58 -19.96
C THR A 233 16.47 13.40 -21.20
N PHE A 234 15.71 14.48 -21.05
CA PHE A 234 15.36 15.38 -22.14
C PHE A 234 16.31 16.57 -22.18
N LYS A 235 16.72 17.01 -23.38
CA LYS A 235 17.55 18.21 -23.55
C LYS A 235 17.04 19.09 -24.68
N ASP A 236 17.15 20.40 -24.53
CA ASP A 236 16.91 21.32 -25.65
C ASP A 236 18.13 21.42 -26.60
N LYS A 237 17.98 22.16 -27.71
CA LYS A 237 19.08 22.42 -28.66
C LYS A 237 20.30 23.12 -28.06
N SER A 238 20.15 23.77 -26.90
CA SER A 238 21.23 24.41 -26.15
C SER A 238 21.90 23.46 -25.15
N GLY A 239 21.45 22.20 -25.08
CA GLY A 239 21.97 21.17 -24.19
C GLY A 239 21.43 21.26 -22.76
N ARG A 240 20.46 22.14 -22.49
CA ARG A 240 19.87 22.31 -21.15
C ARG A 240 18.95 21.14 -20.87
N GLU A 241 19.09 20.54 -19.70
CA GLU A 241 18.22 19.45 -19.25
C GLU A 241 16.81 19.95 -18.97
N LEU A 242 15.83 19.14 -19.36
CA LEU A 242 14.41 19.42 -19.22
C LEU A 242 13.72 18.27 -18.49
N PHE A 243 12.77 18.63 -17.63
CA PHE A 243 12.00 17.71 -16.80
C PHE A 243 10.54 17.71 -17.24
N VAL A 244 10.00 16.52 -17.49
CA VAL A 244 8.57 16.37 -17.78
C VAL A 244 7.78 16.55 -16.49
N ARG A 245 6.78 17.42 -16.51
CA ARG A 245 5.86 17.56 -15.37
C ARG A 245 5.03 16.28 -15.24
N ARG A 246 5.21 15.55 -14.12
CA ARG A 246 4.46 14.31 -13.84
C ARG A 246 2.97 14.55 -13.65
N MET A 247 2.14 13.57 -14.02
CA MET A 247 0.69 13.57 -13.82
C MET A 247 0.35 13.51 -12.31
N PRO A 248 -0.39 14.49 -11.77
CA PRO A 248 -0.91 14.38 -10.41
C PRO A 248 -2.03 13.34 -10.32
N THR A 249 -2.20 12.73 -9.14
CA THR A 249 -3.17 11.65 -8.90
C THR A 249 -4.59 11.94 -9.39
N PHE A 250 -5.06 13.20 -9.28
CA PHE A 250 -6.43 13.59 -9.61
C PHE A 250 -6.76 13.55 -11.12
N PHE A 251 -5.77 13.68 -12.00
CA PHE A 251 -6.02 13.87 -13.42
C PHE A 251 -6.13 12.53 -14.16
N GLU A 252 -7.17 12.35 -14.97
CA GLU A 252 -7.26 11.23 -15.92
C GLU A 252 -6.43 11.47 -17.19
N THR A 253 -6.35 12.74 -17.62
CA THR A 253 -5.52 13.20 -18.73
C THR A 253 -4.75 14.43 -18.27
N PHE A 254 -3.48 14.55 -18.66
CA PHE A 254 -2.67 15.68 -18.27
C PHE A 254 -1.76 16.10 -19.45
N PRO A 255 -1.44 17.41 -19.60
CA PRO A 255 -0.69 17.89 -20.75
C PRO A 255 0.81 17.61 -20.59
N VAL A 256 1.48 17.39 -21.72
CA VAL A 256 2.94 17.27 -21.75
C VAL A 256 3.56 18.65 -21.73
N VAL A 257 4.20 18.97 -20.61
CA VAL A 257 4.95 20.21 -20.39
C VAL A 257 6.33 19.84 -19.85
N LEU A 258 7.36 20.43 -20.45
CA LEU A 258 8.76 20.28 -20.05
C LEU A 258 9.26 21.60 -19.47
N VAL A 259 9.82 21.53 -18.27
CA VAL A 259 10.41 22.66 -17.54
C VAL A 259 11.91 22.48 -17.39
N ASP A 260 12.67 23.55 -17.19
CA ASP A 260 14.05 23.44 -16.73
C ASP A 260 14.12 23.29 -15.19
N GLU A 261 15.34 23.26 -14.66
CA GLU A 261 15.62 23.14 -13.22
C GLU A 261 14.99 24.25 -12.36
N ASP A 262 14.77 25.43 -12.95
CA ASP A 262 14.12 26.58 -12.30
C ASP A 262 12.58 26.52 -12.39
N GLY A 263 12.02 25.48 -13.02
CA GLY A 263 10.58 25.34 -13.24
C GLY A 263 10.03 26.21 -14.38
N ILE A 264 10.89 26.79 -15.22
CA ILE A 264 10.46 27.61 -16.37
C ILE A 264 10.10 26.70 -17.52
N VAL A 265 8.92 26.92 -18.12
CA VAL A 265 8.45 26.14 -19.29
C VAL A 265 9.38 26.37 -20.48
N ARG A 266 9.94 25.29 -21.02
CA ARG A 266 10.85 25.31 -22.17
C ARG A 266 10.35 24.54 -23.38
N ALA A 267 9.53 23.51 -23.19
CA ALA A 267 8.89 22.81 -24.31
C ALA A 267 7.51 22.26 -23.92
N ASP A 268 6.65 22.05 -24.91
CA ASP A 268 5.34 21.44 -24.74
C ASP A 268 4.90 20.62 -25.98
N VAL A 269 3.80 19.90 -25.82
CA VAL A 269 3.04 19.36 -26.95
C VAL A 269 1.77 20.21 -27.12
N PRO A 270 1.77 21.19 -28.03
CA PRO A 270 0.71 22.19 -28.10
C PRO A 270 -0.59 21.58 -28.64
N PHE A 271 -1.71 21.96 -28.04
CA PHE A 271 -3.03 21.58 -28.53
C PHE A 271 -3.37 22.30 -29.85
N ARG A 272 -3.23 23.63 -29.89
CA ARG A 272 -3.34 24.44 -31.12
C ARG A 272 -1.95 24.78 -31.63
N ARG A 273 -1.71 24.53 -32.93
CA ARG A 273 -0.38 24.73 -33.54
C ARG A 273 -0.13 26.12 -34.12
N ALA A 274 -1.19 26.91 -34.35
CA ALA A 274 -1.11 28.17 -35.10
C ALA A 274 -0.13 29.20 -34.51
N GLU A 275 -0.03 29.25 -33.18
CA GLU A 275 0.84 30.18 -32.46
C GLU A 275 1.79 29.44 -31.50
N SER A 276 2.12 28.18 -31.81
CA SER A 276 3.06 27.41 -31.01
C SER A 276 4.41 28.11 -30.94
N LYS A 277 4.97 28.21 -29.74
CA LYS A 277 6.32 28.75 -29.47
C LYS A 277 7.26 27.74 -28.80
N TYR A 278 6.70 26.70 -28.21
CA TYR A 278 7.41 25.75 -27.36
C TYR A 278 7.35 24.32 -27.90
N SER A 279 6.96 24.11 -29.17
CA SER A 279 6.89 22.74 -29.67
C SER A 279 8.26 22.07 -29.68
N VAL A 280 8.27 20.76 -29.47
CA VAL A 280 9.46 19.90 -29.58
C VAL A 280 10.27 20.19 -30.85
N GLU A 281 9.61 20.43 -31.98
CA GLU A 281 10.26 20.80 -33.25
C GLU A 281 10.99 22.16 -33.20
N GLN A 282 10.36 23.19 -32.63
CA GLN A 282 10.91 24.55 -32.59
C GLN A 282 12.06 24.67 -31.59
N VAL A 283 11.92 23.97 -30.46
CA VAL A 283 12.90 23.95 -29.37
C VAL A 283 14.06 22.99 -29.69
N GLY A 284 13.82 21.98 -30.53
CA GLY A 284 14.81 20.97 -30.89
C GLY A 284 15.09 20.02 -29.73
N VAL A 285 14.05 19.52 -29.07
CA VAL A 285 14.20 18.64 -27.91
C VAL A 285 14.66 17.26 -28.35
N THR A 286 15.67 16.71 -27.66
CA THR A 286 16.12 15.32 -27.78
C THR A 286 15.83 14.56 -26.48
N VAL A 287 15.83 13.24 -26.57
CA VAL A 287 15.76 12.35 -25.39
C VAL A 287 16.89 11.33 -25.46
N THR A 288 17.62 11.19 -24.35
CA THR A 288 18.70 10.19 -24.19
C THR A 288 18.33 9.27 -23.03
N PHE A 289 18.49 7.96 -23.22
CA PHE A 289 18.23 6.96 -22.20
C PHE A 289 19.50 6.55 -21.48
N ASN A 290 19.41 6.35 -20.17
CA ASN A 290 20.49 5.83 -19.33
C ASN A 290 19.97 4.66 -18.49
N GLY A 291 20.71 3.55 -18.46
CA GLY A 291 20.25 2.29 -17.89
C GLY A 291 19.15 1.62 -18.71
N GLY A 292 18.68 0.46 -18.26
CA GLY A 292 17.60 -0.30 -18.90
C GLY A 292 17.91 -0.72 -20.35
N GLU A 293 16.86 -1.05 -21.09
CA GLU A 293 16.96 -1.61 -22.45
C GLU A 293 17.50 -0.59 -23.49
N LEU A 294 17.19 0.70 -23.33
CA LEU A 294 17.58 1.72 -24.30
C LEU A 294 18.86 2.48 -23.91
N ASP A 295 19.68 1.93 -23.02
CA ASP A 295 20.89 2.59 -22.52
C ASP A 295 21.78 3.16 -23.65
N GLY A 296 22.16 4.43 -23.52
CA GLY A 296 23.02 5.13 -24.47
C GLY A 296 22.33 5.55 -25.78
N LEU A 297 21.08 5.16 -26.03
CA LEU A 297 20.34 5.58 -27.21
C LEU A 297 19.84 7.01 -27.07
N THR A 298 19.98 7.79 -28.15
CA THR A 298 19.46 9.16 -28.24
C THR A 298 18.52 9.28 -29.43
N PHE A 299 17.35 9.85 -29.19
CA PHE A 299 16.34 10.12 -30.22
C PHE A 299 16.17 11.62 -30.39
N ASN A 300 16.13 12.07 -31.64
CA ASN A 300 15.93 13.47 -32.02
C ASN A 300 14.73 13.66 -32.96
N ASP A 301 14.11 12.58 -33.42
CA ASP A 301 12.91 12.68 -34.24
C ASP A 301 11.74 13.16 -33.35
N PRO A 302 11.03 14.24 -33.74
CA PRO A 302 10.00 14.83 -32.88
C PRO A 302 8.87 13.87 -32.51
N SER A 303 8.61 12.85 -33.33
CA SER A 303 7.54 11.89 -33.10
C SER A 303 7.84 10.96 -31.90
N THR A 304 9.06 10.43 -31.86
CA THR A 304 9.56 9.55 -30.80
C THR A 304 9.82 10.33 -29.52
N VAL A 305 10.40 11.54 -29.61
CA VAL A 305 10.61 12.41 -28.44
C VAL A 305 9.26 12.71 -27.76
N LYS A 306 8.22 13.07 -28.53
CA LYS A 306 6.87 13.28 -27.99
C LYS A 306 6.26 12.00 -27.42
N LYS A 307 6.53 10.83 -28.00
CA LYS A 307 6.09 9.53 -27.49
C LYS A 307 6.67 9.29 -26.09
N TYR A 308 7.98 9.45 -25.91
CA TYR A 308 8.60 9.24 -24.60
C TYR A 308 8.26 10.34 -23.60
N ALA A 309 8.10 11.59 -24.02
CA ALA A 309 7.64 12.66 -23.13
C ALA A 309 6.24 12.38 -22.54
N ARG A 310 5.30 11.86 -23.34
CA ARG A 310 3.98 11.40 -22.84
C ARG A 310 4.08 10.26 -21.84
N ARG A 311 5.10 9.40 -21.96
CA ARG A 311 5.31 8.27 -21.06
C ARG A 311 6.00 8.68 -19.77
N ALA A 312 6.98 9.59 -19.86
CA ALA A 312 7.68 10.17 -18.71
C ALA A 312 6.74 10.99 -17.80
N GLU A 313 5.62 11.49 -18.34
CA GLU A 313 4.54 12.09 -17.54
C GLU A 313 4.00 11.11 -16.48
N LEU A 314 4.09 9.81 -16.75
CA LEU A 314 3.62 8.73 -15.88
C LEU A 314 4.71 8.23 -14.92
N GLY A 315 5.92 8.81 -14.93
CA GLY A 315 7.07 8.35 -14.15
C GLY A 315 8.07 7.57 -14.99
N GLU A 316 8.72 6.57 -14.39
CA GLU A 316 9.67 5.70 -15.08
C GLU A 316 9.00 4.86 -16.19
N ILE A 317 9.76 4.55 -17.24
CA ILE A 317 9.21 4.03 -18.50
C ILE A 317 9.48 2.52 -18.63
N PHE A 318 8.42 1.73 -18.76
CA PHE A 318 8.49 0.26 -18.86
C PHE A 318 7.89 -0.27 -20.15
N GLU A 319 8.45 -1.30 -20.76
CA GLU A 319 7.75 -2.06 -21.79
C GLU A 319 6.63 -2.90 -21.18
N PHE A 320 5.49 -3.00 -21.88
CA PHE A 320 4.34 -3.79 -21.45
C PHE A 320 3.85 -4.71 -22.57
N ASP A 321 3.68 -5.99 -22.24
CA ASP A 321 2.92 -6.94 -23.06
C ASP A 321 1.43 -6.78 -22.79
N ARG A 322 0.73 -6.24 -23.79
CA ARG A 322 -0.73 -6.08 -23.78
C ARG A 322 -1.45 -7.18 -24.55
N ALA A 323 -0.74 -7.99 -25.33
CA ALA A 323 -1.34 -9.00 -26.18
C ALA A 323 -1.82 -10.20 -25.36
N THR A 324 -1.02 -10.64 -24.37
CA THR A 324 -1.33 -11.82 -23.56
C THR A 324 -2.67 -11.72 -22.84
N LEU A 325 -3.02 -10.55 -22.30
CA LEU A 325 -4.26 -10.34 -21.54
C LEU A 325 -5.29 -9.49 -22.30
N GLN A 326 -5.03 -9.13 -23.56
CA GLN A 326 -5.83 -8.17 -24.33
C GLN A 326 -6.05 -6.85 -23.56
N SER A 327 -4.99 -6.35 -22.92
CA SER A 327 -5.07 -5.24 -21.98
C SER A 327 -5.54 -3.95 -22.65
N ASP A 328 -6.52 -3.28 -22.05
CA ASP A 328 -7.27 -2.18 -22.68
C ASP A 328 -6.54 -0.82 -22.65
N GLY A 329 -5.45 -0.71 -21.89
CA GLY A 329 -4.66 0.51 -21.74
C GLY A 329 -5.22 1.49 -20.71
N VAL A 330 -6.14 1.04 -19.84
CA VAL A 330 -6.77 1.88 -18.82
C VAL A 330 -6.41 1.38 -17.41
N PHE A 331 -5.92 2.28 -16.57
CA PHE A 331 -5.47 1.95 -15.22
C PHE A 331 -6.58 1.34 -14.34
N ARG A 332 -6.16 0.42 -13.48
CA ARG A 332 -6.95 -0.27 -12.46
C ARG A 332 -6.31 -0.08 -11.09
N SER A 333 -7.10 -0.25 -10.03
CA SER A 333 -6.59 -0.19 -8.66
C SER A 333 -5.92 -1.50 -8.27
N SER A 334 -4.97 -1.42 -7.34
CA SER A 334 -4.35 -2.59 -6.70
C SER A 334 -5.26 -3.19 -5.60
N PRO A 335 -4.89 -4.36 -5.04
CA PRO A 335 -5.56 -4.92 -3.86
C PRO A 335 -5.63 -3.95 -2.68
N ARG A 336 -4.64 -3.05 -2.51
CA ARG A 336 -4.68 -1.99 -1.48
C ARG A 336 -5.92 -1.11 -1.62
N GLY A 337 -6.21 -0.63 -2.83
CA GLY A 337 -7.36 0.22 -3.06
C GLY A 337 -8.69 -0.53 -2.95
N TRP A 338 -8.75 -1.78 -3.45
CA TRP A 338 -9.96 -2.60 -3.31
C TRP A 338 -10.27 -2.99 -1.86
N PHE A 339 -9.25 -3.36 -1.08
CA PHE A 339 -9.41 -3.65 0.35
C PHE A 339 -9.85 -2.40 1.13
N THR A 340 -9.30 -1.24 0.80
CA THR A 340 -9.68 0.02 1.46
C THR A 340 -11.14 0.39 1.18
N PHE A 341 -11.64 0.07 -0.03
CA PHE A 341 -13.01 0.39 -0.44
C PHE A 341 -14.07 -0.55 0.13
N GLY A 342 -13.77 -1.86 0.20
CA GLY A 342 -14.72 -2.89 0.65
C GLY A 342 -14.93 -2.92 2.15
#